data_AF-A0A6I1HPW8-F1
#
_entry.id   AF-A0A6I1HPW8-F1
#
_cell.length_a   1.000
_cell.length_b   1.000
_cell.length_c   1.000
_cell.angle_alpha   90.00
_cell.angle_beta   90.00
_cell.angle_gamma   90.00
#
_symmetry.space_group_name_H-M   'P 1'
#
loop_
_entity.id
_entity.type
_entity.pdbx_description
1 polymer ?
#
loop_
_entity_poly.entity_id
_entity_poly.type
_entity_poly.pdbx_seq_one_letter_code
_entity_poly.pdbx_strand_id
1 'polypeptide(L)'
;MDRLEVFKIIALQASKGELTFPANVKATLKLQEALDDPDCHIEAAARMVMAEPLLSARVVALANSAAYNRSGNEIANVRAAVSRLGFATLKSMVASVIVRQLGSQITDPQLRAKAAKLWEHTAHVAALSQVIARKVTHVDVETAMFAAIVHEVGGFYLLSRAEEYPGLLDDNTEDWIEYGEKLIGRGVLRQLQVPDMVLQAVEGMWHGGSPFPPRTLGATLVLANDLSPVGSPLHPPESAARRQAAAKIDFGIGGSTLHTILDESAEEIESLAAALLV
;
A
#
# COMPACT_ATOMS: atom_id res chain seq x y z
N MET A 1 -19.13 16.31 -18.47
CA MET A 1 -19.31 16.46 -17.01
C MET A 1 -18.05 17.12 -16.49
N ASP A 2 -18.18 18.08 -15.58
CA ASP A 2 -17.01 18.75 -14.98
C ASP A 2 -16.24 17.76 -14.09
N ARG A 3 -14.89 17.78 -14.10
CA ARG A 3 -14.04 16.86 -13.33
C ARG A 3 -14.32 16.97 -11.83
N LEU A 4 -14.54 18.20 -11.36
CA LEU A 4 -14.94 18.49 -9.98
C LEU A 4 -16.26 17.83 -9.60
N GLU A 5 -17.21 17.81 -10.52
CA GLU A 5 -18.51 17.17 -10.33
C GLU A 5 -18.35 15.64 -10.23
N VAL A 6 -17.50 15.05 -11.07
CA VAL A 6 -17.16 13.61 -11.00
C VAL A 6 -16.52 13.26 -9.65
N PHE A 7 -15.53 14.02 -9.18
CA PHE A 7 -14.92 13.76 -7.87
C PHE A 7 -15.93 13.87 -6.74
N LYS A 8 -16.83 14.85 -6.77
CA LYS A 8 -17.92 14.98 -5.79
C LYS A 8 -18.88 13.79 -5.83
N ILE A 9 -19.25 13.31 -7.02
CA ILE A 9 -20.11 12.12 -7.18
C ILE A 9 -19.43 10.90 -6.57
N ILE A 10 -18.16 10.64 -6.91
CA ILE A 10 -17.40 9.50 -6.41
C ILE A 10 -17.22 9.60 -4.89
N ALA A 11 -16.85 10.78 -4.38
CA ALA A 11 -16.73 11.04 -2.94
C ALA A 11 -18.05 10.84 -2.20
N LEU A 12 -19.17 11.27 -2.77
CA LEU A 12 -20.49 11.09 -2.19
C LEU A 12 -20.85 9.59 -2.10
N GLN A 13 -20.62 8.84 -3.18
CA GLN A 13 -20.78 7.37 -3.19
C GLN A 13 -19.90 6.73 -2.09
N ALA A 14 -18.64 7.18 -1.97
CA ALA A 14 -17.72 6.72 -0.94
C ALA A 14 -18.25 6.95 0.48
N SER A 15 -18.75 8.17 0.74
CA SER A 15 -19.27 8.54 2.05
C SER A 15 -20.54 7.78 2.45
N LYS A 16 -21.32 7.31 1.47
CA LYS A 16 -22.54 6.52 1.67
C LYS A 16 -22.28 5.00 1.71
N GLY A 17 -21.04 4.56 1.49
CA GLY A 17 -20.71 3.15 1.35
C GLY A 17 -21.27 2.51 0.06
N GLU A 18 -21.55 3.33 -0.95
CA GLU A 18 -22.12 2.94 -2.23
C GLU A 18 -21.03 2.70 -3.29
N LEU A 19 -19.75 2.55 -2.90
CA LEU A 19 -18.69 2.24 -3.87
C LEU A 19 -18.93 0.89 -4.52
N THR A 20 -18.66 0.85 -5.81
CA THR A 20 -18.77 -0.36 -6.60
C THR A 20 -17.40 -0.97 -6.78
N PHE A 21 -17.17 -2.12 -6.14
CA PHE A 21 -15.96 -2.90 -6.31
C PHE A 21 -16.16 -4.04 -7.31
N PRO A 22 -15.11 -4.42 -8.06
CA PRO A 22 -15.09 -5.65 -8.85
C PRO A 22 -15.49 -6.88 -8.01
N ALA A 23 -16.13 -7.88 -8.66
CA ALA A 23 -16.68 -9.04 -7.94
C ALA A 23 -15.62 -9.85 -7.19
N ASN A 24 -14.39 -9.91 -7.71
CA ASN A 24 -13.24 -10.57 -7.06
C ASN A 24 -12.85 -9.90 -5.74
N VAL A 25 -13.00 -8.57 -5.59
CA VAL A 25 -12.75 -7.85 -4.33
C VAL A 25 -13.66 -8.33 -3.21
N LYS A 26 -14.94 -8.61 -3.51
CA LYS A 26 -15.90 -9.07 -2.49
C LYS A 26 -15.50 -10.42 -1.90
N ALA A 27 -14.92 -11.32 -2.70
CA ALA A 27 -14.42 -12.60 -2.20
C ALA A 27 -13.22 -12.40 -1.28
N THR A 28 -12.30 -11.51 -1.64
CA THR A 28 -11.11 -11.17 -0.85
C THR A 28 -11.45 -10.42 0.45
N LEU A 29 -12.49 -9.59 0.46
CA LEU A 29 -12.99 -8.93 1.68
C LEU A 29 -13.49 -9.93 2.72
N LYS A 30 -14.22 -10.97 2.30
CA LYS A 30 -14.64 -12.06 3.20
C LYS A 30 -13.45 -12.80 3.81
N LEU A 31 -12.36 -12.92 3.04
CA LEU A 31 -11.11 -13.48 3.55
C LEU A 31 -10.50 -12.56 4.61
N GLN A 32 -10.48 -11.24 4.37
CA GLN A 32 -10.02 -10.26 5.37
C GLN A 32 -10.82 -10.39 6.68
N GLU A 33 -12.15 -10.40 6.60
CA GLU A 33 -13.05 -10.58 7.74
C GLU A 33 -12.75 -11.87 8.51
N ALA A 34 -12.50 -12.97 7.80
CA ALA A 34 -12.18 -14.26 8.42
C ALA A 34 -10.80 -14.30 9.10
N LEU A 35 -9.84 -13.47 8.67
CA LEU A 35 -8.54 -13.31 9.34
C LEU A 35 -8.59 -12.35 10.53
N ASP A 36 -9.64 -11.55 10.64
CA ASP A 36 -9.90 -10.69 11.78
C ASP A 36 -10.54 -11.45 12.96
N ASP A 37 -11.06 -12.66 12.72
CA ASP A 37 -11.53 -13.56 13.76
C ASP A 37 -10.37 -14.03 14.66
N PRO A 38 -10.38 -13.72 15.97
CA PRO A 38 -9.34 -14.14 16.91
C PRO A 38 -9.22 -15.67 17.05
N ASP A 39 -10.27 -16.42 16.70
CA ASP A 39 -10.29 -17.89 16.75
C ASP A 39 -9.86 -18.52 15.40
N CYS A 40 -9.42 -17.72 14.42
CA CYS A 40 -8.98 -18.22 13.14
C CYS A 40 -7.68 -19.02 13.27
N HIS A 41 -7.77 -20.34 13.06
CA HIS A 41 -6.61 -21.22 13.06
C HIS A 41 -5.78 -21.12 11.78
N ILE A 42 -4.49 -21.40 11.89
CA ILE A 42 -3.54 -21.32 10.78
C ILE A 42 -3.90 -22.23 9.60
N GLU A 43 -4.50 -23.40 9.85
CA GLU A 43 -5.00 -24.30 8.83
C GLU A 43 -6.21 -23.73 8.09
N ALA A 44 -7.05 -22.96 8.77
CA ALA A 44 -8.16 -22.26 8.14
C ALA A 44 -7.64 -21.13 7.25
N ALA A 45 -6.76 -20.28 7.78
CA ALA A 45 -6.10 -19.21 7.04
C ALA A 45 -5.37 -19.75 5.79
N ALA A 46 -4.56 -20.80 5.93
CA ALA A 46 -3.85 -21.42 4.81
C ALA A 46 -4.81 -21.94 3.73
N ARG A 47 -5.95 -22.55 4.10
CA ARG A 47 -6.96 -23.00 3.14
C ARG A 47 -7.59 -21.84 2.36
N MET A 48 -7.88 -20.74 3.05
CA MET A 48 -8.45 -19.57 2.39
C MET A 48 -7.44 -18.90 1.45
N VAL A 49 -6.17 -18.83 1.86
CA VAL A 49 -5.08 -18.34 0.99
C VAL A 49 -4.96 -19.20 -0.26
N MET A 50 -4.96 -20.53 -0.11
CA MET A 50 -4.90 -21.47 -1.25
C MET A 50 -6.06 -21.34 -2.24
N ALA A 51 -7.20 -20.79 -1.81
CA ALA A 51 -8.34 -20.56 -2.70
C ALA A 51 -8.15 -19.33 -3.62
N GLU A 52 -7.18 -18.47 -3.32
CA GLU A 52 -6.85 -17.28 -4.12
C GLU A 52 -5.41 -17.41 -4.67
N PRO A 53 -5.23 -17.76 -5.95
CA PRO A 53 -3.92 -18.07 -6.52
C PRO A 53 -2.92 -16.91 -6.43
N LEU A 54 -3.38 -15.65 -6.60
CA LEU A 54 -2.48 -14.49 -6.56
C LEU A 54 -1.95 -14.27 -5.14
N LEU A 55 -2.82 -14.38 -4.13
CA LEU A 55 -2.46 -14.31 -2.72
C LEU A 55 -1.52 -15.44 -2.34
N SER A 56 -1.78 -16.66 -2.81
CA SER A 56 -0.90 -17.82 -2.57
C SER A 56 0.52 -17.57 -3.08
N ALA A 57 0.65 -17.13 -4.33
CA ALA A 57 1.94 -16.82 -4.93
C ALA A 57 2.67 -15.72 -4.15
N ARG A 58 1.95 -14.64 -3.79
CA ARG A 58 2.52 -13.52 -3.06
C ARG A 58 2.94 -13.85 -1.64
N VAL A 59 2.13 -14.64 -0.92
CA VAL A 59 2.44 -15.12 0.44
C VAL A 59 3.70 -15.98 0.41
N VAL A 60 3.84 -16.88 -0.56
CA VAL A 60 5.04 -17.70 -0.73
C VAL A 60 6.26 -16.84 -1.10
N ALA A 61 6.10 -15.91 -2.04
CA ALA A 61 7.18 -14.99 -2.44
C ALA A 61 7.66 -14.15 -1.24
N LEU A 62 6.73 -13.57 -0.48
CA LEU A 62 7.07 -12.76 0.70
C LEU A 62 7.75 -13.59 1.79
N ALA A 63 7.26 -14.81 2.04
CA ALA A 63 7.85 -15.71 3.01
C ALA A 63 9.28 -16.13 2.65
N ASN A 64 9.67 -16.02 1.37
CA ASN A 64 11.02 -16.25 0.87
C ASN A 64 11.87 -14.99 0.74
N SER A 65 11.30 -13.80 0.94
CA SER A 65 12.07 -12.55 0.87
C SER A 65 13.15 -12.49 1.95
N ALA A 66 14.23 -11.73 1.69
CA ALA A 66 15.35 -11.60 2.61
C ALA A 66 14.93 -11.10 4.02
N ALA A 67 13.81 -10.36 4.09
CA ALA A 67 13.22 -9.88 5.34
C ALA A 67 12.74 -11.01 6.26
N TYR A 68 12.09 -12.02 5.67
CA TYR A 68 11.45 -13.11 6.40
C TYR A 68 12.29 -14.40 6.38
N ASN A 69 13.16 -14.58 5.37
CA ASN A 69 13.94 -15.81 5.15
C ASN A 69 15.46 -15.63 5.11
N ARG A 70 16.03 -15.10 6.19
CA ARG A 70 17.49 -14.96 6.34
C ARG A 70 18.28 -16.28 6.26
N SER A 71 17.63 -17.41 6.52
CA SER A 71 18.24 -18.74 6.43
C SER A 71 18.43 -19.24 5.00
N GLY A 72 17.74 -18.66 4.01
CA GLY A 72 17.77 -19.09 2.61
C GLY A 72 17.05 -20.42 2.31
N ASN A 73 16.54 -21.12 3.33
CA ASN A 73 15.78 -22.36 3.14
C ASN A 73 14.46 -22.07 2.40
N GLU A 74 14.36 -22.54 1.15
CA GLU A 74 13.22 -22.29 0.29
C GLU A 74 11.90 -22.82 0.89
N ILE A 75 10.89 -21.96 0.89
CA ILE A 75 9.52 -22.32 1.26
C ILE A 75 8.70 -22.47 -0.02
N ALA A 76 8.25 -23.70 -0.30
CA ALA A 76 7.48 -24.01 -1.50
C ALA A 76 5.99 -24.27 -1.25
N ASN A 77 5.49 -24.11 -0.02
CA ASN A 77 4.08 -24.37 0.31
C ASN A 77 3.44 -23.25 1.15
N VAL A 78 2.16 -23.02 0.90
CA VAL A 78 1.38 -21.93 1.51
C VAL A 78 1.29 -22.08 3.03
N ARG A 79 1.09 -23.29 3.55
CA ARG A 79 0.96 -23.49 5.00
C ARG A 79 2.22 -23.03 5.74
N ALA A 80 3.40 -23.47 5.30
CA ALA A 80 4.67 -23.06 5.87
C ALA A 80 4.93 -21.55 5.70
N ALA A 81 4.52 -20.97 4.57
CA ALA A 81 4.59 -19.53 4.36
C ALA A 81 3.73 -18.76 5.37
N VAL A 82 2.47 -19.16 5.56
CA VAL A 82 1.57 -18.56 6.57
C VAL A 82 2.13 -18.73 7.98
N SER A 83 2.70 -19.90 8.32
CA SER A 83 3.35 -20.11 9.63
C SER A 83 4.53 -19.20 9.88
N ARG A 84 5.28 -18.86 8.83
CA ARG A 84 6.43 -17.97 8.94
C ARG A 84 6.04 -16.50 9.02
N LEU A 85 5.06 -16.09 8.21
CA LEU A 85 4.63 -14.70 8.14
C LEU A 85 3.74 -14.29 9.32
N GLY A 86 2.91 -15.21 9.81
CA GLY A 86 1.89 -14.92 10.81
C GLY A 86 0.70 -14.13 10.24
N PHE A 87 -0.31 -13.92 11.10
CA PHE A 87 -1.59 -13.32 10.71
C PHE A 87 -1.49 -11.84 10.37
N ALA A 88 -0.69 -11.06 11.10
CA ALA A 88 -0.55 -9.62 10.86
C ALA A 88 -0.04 -9.32 9.45
N THR A 89 1.03 -10.01 9.03
CA THR A 89 1.55 -9.90 7.66
C THR A 89 0.59 -10.48 6.63
N LEU A 90 -0.15 -11.54 6.97
CA LEU A 90 -1.15 -12.09 6.06
C LEU A 90 -2.27 -11.08 5.76
N LYS A 91 -2.71 -10.28 6.74
CA LYS A 91 -3.69 -9.20 6.52
C LYS A 91 -3.16 -8.15 5.54
N SER A 92 -1.88 -7.79 5.64
CA SER A 92 -1.19 -6.94 4.65
C SER A 92 -1.21 -7.56 3.26
N MET A 93 -0.99 -8.87 3.15
CA MET A 93 -1.07 -9.55 1.85
C MET A 93 -2.49 -9.57 1.28
N VAL A 94 -3.51 -9.80 2.10
CA VAL A 94 -4.90 -9.73 1.64
C VAL A 94 -5.25 -8.32 1.14
N ALA A 95 -4.87 -7.27 1.88
CA ALA A 95 -5.05 -5.89 1.44
C ALA A 95 -4.32 -5.60 0.12
N SER A 96 -3.10 -6.13 -0.06
CA SER A 96 -2.34 -5.98 -1.30
C SER A 96 -3.07 -6.58 -2.51
N VAL A 97 -3.81 -7.68 -2.30
CA VAL A 97 -4.63 -8.32 -3.35
C VAL A 97 -5.87 -7.50 -3.63
N ILE A 98 -6.55 -6.97 -2.60
CA ILE A 98 -7.69 -6.06 -2.78
C ILE A 98 -7.30 -4.85 -3.64
N VAL A 99 -6.21 -4.18 -3.27
CA VAL A 99 -5.70 -3.00 -4.00
C VAL A 99 -5.40 -3.35 -5.47
N ARG A 100 -4.74 -4.49 -5.73
CA ARG A 100 -4.48 -4.99 -7.10
C ARG A 100 -5.77 -5.30 -7.87
N GLN A 101 -6.77 -5.85 -7.19
CA GLN A 101 -8.04 -6.21 -7.81
C GLN A 101 -8.87 -4.98 -8.22
N LEU A 102 -8.72 -3.83 -7.52
CA LEU A 102 -9.38 -2.58 -7.93
C LEU A 102 -9.02 -2.18 -9.37
N GLY A 103 -7.75 -2.33 -9.76
CA GLY A 103 -7.28 -2.04 -11.11
C GLY A 103 -7.49 -3.16 -12.14
N SER A 104 -8.05 -4.32 -11.75
CA SER A 104 -8.06 -5.52 -12.58
C SER A 104 -8.99 -5.46 -13.80
N GLN A 105 -9.97 -4.56 -13.79
CA GLN A 105 -10.96 -4.41 -14.87
C GLN A 105 -10.62 -3.28 -15.85
N ILE A 106 -9.50 -2.56 -15.64
CA ILE A 106 -9.09 -1.44 -16.50
C ILE A 106 -8.65 -1.98 -17.87
N THR A 107 -9.41 -1.62 -18.90
CA THR A 107 -9.16 -2.03 -20.29
C THR A 107 -8.27 -1.04 -21.05
N ASP A 108 -8.35 0.25 -20.75
CA ASP A 108 -7.55 1.30 -21.38
C ASP A 108 -6.05 1.11 -21.08
N PRO A 109 -5.18 1.06 -22.11
CA PRO A 109 -3.76 0.83 -21.92
C PRO A 109 -3.04 1.90 -21.09
N GLN A 110 -3.43 3.17 -21.21
CA GLN A 110 -2.78 4.28 -20.49
C GLN A 110 -3.15 4.25 -19.01
N LEU A 111 -4.43 4.03 -18.69
CA LEU A 111 -4.90 3.85 -17.32
C LEU A 111 -4.28 2.60 -16.68
N ARG A 112 -4.13 1.51 -17.43
CA ARG A 112 -3.47 0.30 -16.94
C ARG A 112 -1.99 0.54 -16.63
N ALA A 113 -1.29 1.30 -17.46
CA ALA A 113 0.09 1.70 -17.20
C ALA A 113 0.21 2.61 -15.97
N LYS A 114 -0.73 3.56 -15.78
CA LYS A 114 -0.83 4.37 -14.56
C LYS A 114 -1.08 3.50 -13.32
N ALA A 115 -2.00 2.54 -13.38
CA ALA A 115 -2.28 1.62 -12.26
C ALA A 115 -1.08 0.72 -11.93
N ALA A 116 -0.36 0.23 -12.95
CA ALA A 116 0.86 -0.56 -12.75
C ALA A 116 1.96 0.25 -12.06
N LYS A 117 2.19 1.50 -12.49
CA LYS A 117 3.16 2.40 -11.87
C LYS A 117 2.76 2.81 -10.44
N LEU A 118 1.46 2.99 -10.19
CA LEU A 118 0.93 3.24 -8.84
C LEU A 118 1.20 2.04 -7.91
N TRP A 119 1.02 0.82 -8.43
CA TRP A 119 1.35 -0.41 -7.70
C TRP A 119 2.84 -0.54 -7.42
N GLU A 120 3.68 -0.23 -8.40
CA GLU A 120 5.13 -0.24 -8.24
C GLU A 120 5.59 0.74 -7.17
N HIS A 121 5.06 1.97 -7.18
CA HIS A 121 5.28 2.95 -6.11
C HIS A 121 4.85 2.38 -4.75
N THR A 122 3.61 1.90 -4.65
CA THR A 122 3.04 1.33 -3.42
C THR A 122 3.89 0.19 -2.84
N ALA A 123 4.38 -0.72 -3.70
CA ALA A 123 5.23 -1.84 -3.28
C ALA A 123 6.56 -1.37 -2.67
N HIS A 124 7.20 -0.36 -3.26
CA HIS A 124 8.42 0.23 -2.72
C HIS A 124 8.16 0.97 -1.40
N VAL A 125 7.07 1.75 -1.30
CA VAL A 125 6.70 2.43 -0.05
C VAL A 125 6.43 1.41 1.07
N ALA A 126 5.83 0.27 0.76
CA ALA A 126 5.59 -0.81 1.72
C ALA A 126 6.89 -1.48 2.19
N ALA A 127 7.81 -1.77 1.27
CA ALA A 127 9.13 -2.32 1.61
C ALA A 127 9.94 -1.35 2.47
N LEU A 128 9.97 -0.07 2.10
CA LEU A 128 10.64 0.99 2.87
C LEU A 128 10.00 1.18 4.26
N SER A 129 8.66 1.23 4.33
CA SER A 129 7.94 1.40 5.60
C SER A 129 8.23 0.27 6.57
N GLN A 130 8.36 -0.97 6.08
CA GLN A 130 8.76 -2.11 6.90
C GLN A 130 10.15 -1.87 7.52
N VAL A 131 11.15 -1.57 6.70
CA VAL A 131 12.53 -1.37 7.18
C VAL A 131 12.65 -0.17 8.11
N ILE A 132 12.02 0.95 7.76
CA ILE A 132 12.02 2.18 8.56
C ILE A 132 11.31 1.93 9.90
N ALA A 133 10.16 1.25 9.90
CA ALA A 133 9.49 0.87 11.13
C ALA A 133 10.40 0.05 12.05
N ARG A 134 11.06 -0.98 11.50
CA ARG A 134 11.88 -1.87 12.30
C ARG A 134 13.16 -1.23 12.83
N LYS A 135 13.89 -0.50 11.98
CA LYS A 135 15.26 -0.03 12.26
C LYS A 135 15.35 1.43 12.69
N VAL A 136 14.32 2.25 12.41
CA VAL A 136 14.38 3.70 12.59
C VAL A 136 13.36 4.19 13.62
N THR A 137 12.07 3.91 13.40
CA THR A 137 11.00 4.52 14.20
C THR A 137 10.48 3.63 15.31
N HIS A 138 10.71 2.32 15.20
CA HIS A 138 10.26 1.27 16.12
C HIS A 138 8.74 1.26 16.34
N VAL A 139 7.97 1.74 15.36
CA VAL A 139 6.53 1.48 15.28
C VAL A 139 6.28 0.04 14.86
N ASP A 140 5.04 -0.43 15.03
CA ASP A 140 4.64 -1.77 14.59
C ASP A 140 4.92 -1.98 13.09
N VAL A 141 5.74 -2.99 12.78
CA VAL A 141 6.33 -3.21 11.45
C VAL A 141 5.27 -3.64 10.45
N GLU A 142 4.41 -4.56 10.88
CA GLU A 142 3.32 -5.12 10.09
C GLU A 142 2.25 -4.06 9.81
N THR A 143 1.94 -3.21 10.79
CA THR A 143 1.02 -2.09 10.61
C THR A 143 1.60 -1.00 9.71
N ALA A 144 2.90 -0.73 9.77
CA ALA A 144 3.57 0.19 8.85
C ALA A 144 3.51 -0.31 7.41
N MET A 145 3.79 -1.61 7.19
CA MET A 145 3.65 -2.24 5.88
C MET A 145 2.20 -2.20 5.39
N PHE A 146 1.22 -2.52 6.25
CA PHE A 146 -0.20 -2.44 5.93
C PHE A 146 -0.62 -1.03 5.53
N ALA A 147 -0.25 -0.02 6.32
CA ALA A 147 -0.56 1.38 6.05
C ALA A 147 0.00 1.82 4.69
N ALA A 148 1.23 1.42 4.37
CA ALA A 148 1.84 1.68 3.08
C ALA A 148 1.15 0.96 1.90
N ILE A 149 0.63 -0.26 2.09
CA ILE A 149 -0.11 -0.96 1.03
C ILE A 149 -1.42 -0.23 0.69
N VAL A 150 -2.09 0.36 1.69
CA VAL A 150 -3.40 1.00 1.50
C VAL A 150 -3.34 2.51 1.26
N HIS A 151 -2.18 3.15 1.39
CA HIS A 151 -2.09 4.63 1.42
C HIS A 151 -2.62 5.33 0.16
N GLU A 152 -2.48 4.70 -1.02
CA GLU A 152 -3.00 5.22 -2.30
C GLU A 152 -4.23 4.47 -2.82
N VAL A 153 -4.95 3.75 -1.96
CA VAL A 153 -6.13 2.96 -2.39
C VAL A 153 -7.22 3.82 -3.05
N GLY A 154 -7.32 5.10 -2.65
CA GLY A 154 -8.21 6.07 -3.31
C GLY A 154 -7.84 6.30 -4.77
N GLY A 155 -6.55 6.33 -5.09
CA GLY A 155 -6.03 6.45 -6.46
C GLY A 155 -6.32 5.22 -7.31
N PHE A 156 -6.17 4.01 -6.75
CA PHE A 156 -6.57 2.77 -7.44
C PHE A 156 -8.06 2.73 -7.74
N TYR A 157 -8.89 3.15 -6.79
CA TYR A 157 -10.33 3.25 -7.01
C TYR A 157 -10.66 4.32 -8.06
N LEU A 158 -10.01 5.48 -8.03
CA LEU A 158 -10.20 6.49 -9.05
C LEU A 158 -9.87 5.96 -10.45
N LEU A 159 -8.72 5.29 -10.60
CA LEU A 159 -8.29 4.69 -11.87
C LEU A 159 -9.28 3.64 -12.38
N SER A 160 -9.89 2.85 -11.49
CA SER A 160 -10.89 1.86 -11.89
C SER A 160 -12.20 2.48 -12.37
N ARG A 161 -12.50 3.71 -11.96
CA ARG A 161 -13.68 4.48 -12.39
C ARG A 161 -13.41 5.38 -13.58
N ALA A 162 -12.14 5.62 -13.93
CA ALA A 162 -11.77 6.63 -14.92
C ALA A 162 -12.29 6.32 -16.33
N GLU A 163 -12.48 5.05 -16.69
CA GLU A 163 -13.08 4.67 -17.99
C GLU A 163 -14.54 5.13 -18.15
N GLU A 164 -15.27 5.26 -17.04
CA GLU A 164 -16.66 5.73 -17.05
C GLU A 164 -16.76 7.26 -17.18
N TYR A 165 -15.63 7.95 -17.00
CA TYR A 165 -15.55 9.41 -17.02
C TYR A 165 -14.36 9.86 -17.89
N PRO A 166 -14.52 9.91 -19.24
CA PRO A 166 -13.49 10.41 -20.13
C PRO A 166 -13.02 11.81 -19.71
N GLY A 167 -11.69 12.02 -19.67
CA GLY A 167 -11.09 13.30 -19.27
C GLY A 167 -10.81 13.47 -17.76
N LEU A 168 -11.24 12.51 -16.92
CA LEU A 168 -11.08 12.58 -15.46
C LEU A 168 -9.62 12.66 -15.01
N LEU A 169 -8.71 12.08 -15.79
CA LEU A 169 -7.28 11.96 -15.50
C LEU A 169 -6.39 12.56 -16.59
N ASP A 170 -6.92 13.49 -17.39
CA ASP A 170 -6.09 14.36 -18.24
C ASP A 170 -5.03 15.06 -17.38
N ASP A 171 -3.90 15.43 -17.99
CA ASP A 171 -2.58 15.75 -17.39
C ASP A 171 -2.54 16.71 -16.18
N ASN A 172 -3.67 17.27 -15.75
CA ASN A 172 -3.81 17.97 -14.49
C ASN A 172 -4.03 16.99 -13.32
N THR A 173 -2.99 16.73 -12.52
CA THR A 173 -3.11 15.98 -11.26
C THR A 173 -3.49 16.87 -10.06
N GLU A 174 -3.52 18.20 -10.23
CA GLU A 174 -3.80 19.15 -9.15
C GLU A 174 -5.25 19.03 -8.67
N ASP A 175 -6.21 18.85 -9.58
CA ASP A 175 -7.62 18.70 -9.19
C ASP A 175 -7.83 17.45 -8.31
N TRP A 176 -7.09 16.37 -8.59
CA TRP A 176 -7.15 15.15 -7.78
C TRP A 176 -6.66 15.44 -6.37
N ILE A 177 -5.52 16.12 -6.22
CA ILE A 177 -4.92 16.43 -4.92
C ILE A 177 -5.78 17.41 -4.12
N GLU A 178 -6.33 18.42 -4.79
CA GLU A 178 -7.10 19.47 -4.15
C GLU A 178 -8.50 18.98 -3.73
N TYR A 179 -9.18 18.21 -4.59
CA TYR A 179 -10.60 17.90 -4.41
C TYR A 179 -10.93 16.42 -4.23
N GLY A 180 -10.11 15.52 -4.78
CA GLY A 180 -10.43 14.09 -4.88
C GLY A 180 -9.81 13.23 -3.78
N GLU A 181 -8.50 13.34 -3.58
CA GLU A 181 -7.67 12.40 -2.83
C GLU A 181 -8.19 12.17 -1.41
N LYS A 182 -8.41 13.25 -0.67
CA LYS A 182 -8.86 13.21 0.72
C LYS A 182 -10.25 12.60 0.86
N LEU A 183 -11.17 13.00 -0.01
CA LEU A 183 -12.58 12.60 0.10
C LEU A 183 -12.77 11.14 -0.35
N ILE A 184 -12.22 10.79 -1.51
CA ILE A 184 -12.32 9.46 -2.09
C ILE A 184 -11.49 8.48 -1.28
N GLY A 185 -10.24 8.81 -0.96
CA GLY A 185 -9.35 7.98 -0.15
C GLY A 185 -9.95 7.62 1.20
N ARG A 186 -10.49 8.61 1.94
CA ARG A 186 -11.13 8.35 3.24
C ARG A 186 -12.33 7.42 3.12
N GLY A 187 -13.18 7.62 2.12
CA GLY A 187 -14.36 6.78 1.91
C GLY A 187 -13.99 5.34 1.54
N VAL A 188 -13.01 5.16 0.64
CA VAL A 188 -12.51 3.83 0.26
C VAL A 188 -11.89 3.11 1.46
N LEU A 189 -10.99 3.77 2.21
CA LEU A 189 -10.35 3.18 3.40
C LEU A 189 -11.39 2.72 4.44
N ARG A 190 -12.42 3.52 4.70
CA ARG A 190 -13.51 3.15 5.62
C ARG A 190 -14.30 1.95 5.13
N GLN A 191 -14.61 1.88 3.84
CA GLN A 191 -15.36 0.77 3.28
C GLN A 191 -14.54 -0.53 3.26
N LEU A 192 -13.22 -0.43 3.18
CA LEU A 192 -12.29 -1.55 3.37
C LEU A 192 -12.04 -1.89 4.86
N GLN A 193 -12.75 -1.24 5.78
CA GLN A 193 -12.64 -1.41 7.23
C GLN A 193 -11.19 -1.26 7.74
N VAL A 194 -10.43 -0.35 7.12
CA VAL A 194 -9.08 -0.04 7.57
C VAL A 194 -9.12 0.52 9.00
N PRO A 195 -8.29 0.01 9.94
CA PRO A 195 -8.27 0.49 11.31
C PRO A 195 -8.00 1.99 11.42
N ASP A 196 -8.63 2.66 12.39
CA ASP A 196 -8.55 4.12 12.57
C ASP A 196 -7.12 4.64 12.68
N MET A 197 -6.22 3.89 13.33
CA MET A 197 -4.81 4.27 13.45
C MET A 197 -4.11 4.34 12.09
N VAL A 198 -4.42 3.41 11.19
CA VAL A 198 -3.88 3.39 9.83
C VAL A 198 -4.52 4.49 8.99
N LEU A 199 -5.84 4.67 9.11
CA LEU A 199 -6.54 5.76 8.46
C LEU A 199 -5.91 7.11 8.84
N GLN A 200 -5.70 7.37 10.13
CA GLN A 200 -5.05 8.60 10.60
C GLN A 200 -3.63 8.79 10.05
N ALA A 201 -2.86 7.71 9.94
CA ALA A 201 -1.52 7.77 9.35
C ALA A 201 -1.55 8.17 7.87
N VAL A 202 -2.48 7.61 7.10
CA VAL A 202 -2.68 7.97 5.68
C VAL A 202 -3.21 9.41 5.56
N GLU A 203 -4.19 9.81 6.38
CA GLU A 203 -4.71 11.17 6.38
C GLU A 203 -3.62 12.21 6.68
N GLY A 204 -2.68 11.88 7.57
CA GLY A 204 -1.53 12.72 7.87
C GLY A 204 -0.67 13.07 6.64
N MET A 205 -0.61 12.19 5.64
CA MET A 205 0.14 12.46 4.40
C MET A 205 -0.47 13.60 3.60
N TRP A 206 -1.80 13.72 3.58
CA TRP A 206 -2.53 14.70 2.77
C TRP A 206 -2.44 16.14 3.30
N HIS A 207 -2.02 16.29 4.56
CA HIS A 207 -1.84 17.60 5.19
C HIS A 207 -0.41 18.13 5.05
N GLY A 208 0.51 17.29 4.58
CA GLY A 208 1.88 17.63 4.30
C GLY A 208 2.74 17.80 5.56
N GLY A 209 4.00 17.40 5.43
CA GLY A 209 4.98 17.55 6.50
C GLY A 209 4.91 16.41 7.52
N SER A 210 6.06 16.04 8.05
CA SER A 210 6.18 15.05 9.10
C SER A 210 7.19 15.56 10.13
N PRO A 211 6.95 15.37 11.44
CA PRO A 211 7.95 15.67 12.45
C PRO A 211 9.23 14.86 12.16
N PHE A 212 10.37 15.52 12.39
CA PHE A 212 11.68 14.95 12.17
C PHE A 212 12.50 14.94 13.48
N PRO A 213 13.12 13.82 13.89
CA PRO A 213 13.08 12.50 13.25
C PRO A 213 11.68 11.85 13.33
N PRO A 214 11.34 10.93 12.41
CA PRO A 214 10.05 10.26 12.41
C PRO A 214 9.92 9.36 13.64
N ARG A 215 8.75 9.37 14.28
CA ARG A 215 8.44 8.57 15.49
C ARG A 215 7.05 7.97 15.50
N THR A 216 6.25 8.27 14.49
CA THR A 216 4.85 7.82 14.38
C THR A 216 4.66 6.99 13.12
N LEU A 217 3.53 6.28 13.05
CA LEU A 217 3.14 5.52 11.86
C LEU A 217 3.04 6.44 10.63
N GLY A 218 2.36 7.57 10.76
CA GLY A 218 2.26 8.56 9.67
C GLY A 218 3.62 9.14 9.27
N ALA A 219 4.50 9.42 10.23
CA ALA A 219 5.84 9.93 9.94
C ALA A 219 6.73 8.90 9.22
N THR A 220 6.61 7.62 9.62
CA THR A 220 7.25 6.48 8.95
C THR A 220 6.79 6.39 7.50
N LEU A 221 5.47 6.48 7.30
CA LEU A 221 4.84 6.37 5.98
C LEU A 221 5.22 7.53 5.05
N VAL A 222 5.23 8.78 5.55
CA VAL A 222 5.68 9.95 4.80
C VAL A 222 7.15 9.82 4.39
N LEU A 223 8.03 9.39 5.31
CA LEU A 223 9.44 9.19 4.98
C LEU A 223 9.62 8.09 3.92
N ALA A 224 8.91 6.96 4.05
CA ALA A 224 8.96 5.87 3.07
C ALA A 224 8.45 6.32 1.70
N ASN A 225 7.37 7.10 1.64
CA ASN A 225 6.83 7.70 0.43
C ASN A 225 7.86 8.59 -0.26
N ASP A 226 8.49 9.48 0.52
CA ASP A 226 9.44 10.44 0.00
C ASP A 226 10.78 9.79 -0.42
N LEU A 227 11.14 8.63 0.16
CA LEU A 227 12.32 7.85 -0.24
C LEU A 227 12.06 6.87 -1.39
N SER A 228 10.80 6.70 -1.83
CA SER A 228 10.47 5.73 -2.87
C SER A 228 11.17 6.06 -4.19
N PRO A 229 11.88 5.09 -4.82
CA PRO A 229 12.58 5.32 -6.08
C PRO A 229 11.60 5.59 -7.23
N VAL A 230 10.39 5.02 -7.13
CA VAL A 230 9.31 5.18 -8.09
C VAL A 230 8.39 6.28 -7.56
N GLY A 231 8.04 7.27 -8.38
CA GLY A 231 7.08 8.30 -7.98
C GLY A 231 5.64 7.89 -8.30
N SER A 232 4.69 8.29 -7.45
CA SER A 232 3.27 8.12 -7.74
C SER A 232 2.89 8.79 -9.07
N PRO A 233 2.16 8.11 -9.97
CA PRO A 233 1.67 8.69 -11.21
C PRO A 233 0.49 9.66 -11.02
N LEU A 234 -0.03 9.77 -9.80
CA LEU A 234 -1.17 10.65 -9.47
C LEU A 234 -0.73 11.92 -8.71
N HIS A 235 0.55 12.08 -8.43
CA HIS A 235 1.12 13.28 -7.81
C HIS A 235 1.98 14.07 -8.82
N PRO A 236 2.11 15.39 -8.63
CA PRO A 236 2.72 16.28 -9.61
C PRO A 236 4.24 16.21 -9.55
N PRO A 237 4.97 16.74 -10.55
CA PRO A 237 6.45 16.77 -10.56
C PRO A 237 7.09 17.42 -9.33
N GLU A 238 6.40 18.33 -8.63
CA GLU A 238 6.88 18.91 -7.37
C GLU A 238 7.12 17.83 -6.28
N SER A 239 6.37 16.73 -6.33
CA SER A 239 6.66 15.54 -5.51
C SER A 239 8.04 14.95 -5.81
N ALA A 240 8.56 15.04 -7.04
CA ALA A 240 9.90 14.58 -7.37
C ALA A 240 10.99 15.45 -6.74
N ALA A 241 10.79 16.77 -6.66
CA ALA A 241 11.70 17.65 -5.93
C ALA A 241 11.70 17.33 -4.43
N ARG A 242 10.53 17.02 -3.85
CA ARG A 242 10.40 16.54 -2.48
C ARG A 242 11.16 15.23 -2.25
N ARG A 243 11.04 14.25 -3.16
CA ARG A 243 11.79 12.99 -3.11
C ARG A 243 13.31 13.22 -3.20
N GLN A 244 13.75 14.10 -4.09
CA GLN A 244 15.16 14.48 -4.20
C GLN A 244 15.69 15.16 -2.93
N ALA A 245 14.86 15.98 -2.27
CA ALA A 245 15.20 16.57 -0.99
C ALA A 245 15.27 15.50 0.11
N ALA A 246 14.30 14.57 0.14
CA ALA A 246 14.25 13.48 1.11
C ALA A 246 15.42 12.50 0.97
N ALA A 247 15.87 12.22 -0.26
CA ALA A 247 17.05 11.40 -0.50
C ALA A 247 18.33 12.00 0.12
N LYS A 248 18.37 13.31 0.37
CA LYS A 248 19.50 13.99 1.04
C LYS A 248 19.36 14.05 2.55
N ILE A 249 18.22 13.64 3.10
CA ILE A 249 18.01 13.62 4.54
C ILE A 249 18.84 12.47 5.11
N ASP A 250 19.81 12.83 5.95
CA ASP A 250 20.57 11.86 6.72
C ASP A 250 20.67 12.32 8.18
N PHE A 251 20.23 11.48 9.10
CA PHE A 251 20.17 11.80 10.52
C PHE A 251 20.63 10.63 11.37
N GLY A 252 21.19 10.93 12.54
CA GLY A 252 21.73 9.94 13.45
C GLY A 252 20.64 9.09 14.12
N ILE A 253 20.81 7.77 14.10
CA ILE A 253 19.94 6.77 14.72
C ILE A 253 20.83 5.76 15.44
N GLY A 254 20.88 5.80 16.77
CA GLY A 254 21.53 4.77 17.58
C GLY A 254 23.01 4.51 17.25
N GLY A 255 23.76 5.52 16.79
CA GLY A 255 25.17 5.39 16.38
C GLY A 255 25.40 5.05 14.90
N SER A 256 24.33 4.90 14.12
CA SER A 256 24.35 4.83 12.65
C SER A 256 23.64 6.06 12.06
N THR A 257 23.58 6.16 10.73
CA THR A 257 22.79 7.17 10.01
C THR A 257 21.65 6.51 9.23
N LEU A 258 20.67 7.30 8.79
CA LEU A 258 19.57 6.79 7.95
C LEU A 258 20.12 6.17 6.68
N HIS A 259 21.06 6.84 6.01
CA HIS A 259 21.67 6.33 4.78
C HIS A 259 22.36 4.99 5.00
N THR A 260 23.18 4.88 6.05
CA THR A 260 23.83 3.60 6.39
C THR A 260 22.80 2.50 6.64
N ILE A 261 21.72 2.79 7.39
CA ILE A 261 20.65 1.82 7.65
C ILE A 261 19.97 1.37 6.35
N LEU A 262 19.69 2.29 5.43
CA LEU A 262 19.05 1.99 4.15
C LEU A 262 19.98 1.19 3.22
N ASP A 263 21.25 1.55 3.15
CA ASP A 263 22.26 0.85 2.35
C ASP A 263 22.45 -0.60 2.84
N GLU A 264 22.57 -0.79 4.16
CA GLU A 264 22.63 -2.12 4.78
C GLU A 264 21.34 -2.93 4.62
N SER A 265 20.24 -2.29 4.25
CA SER A 265 18.93 -2.93 4.05
C SER A 265 18.53 -3.02 2.58
N ALA A 266 19.39 -2.64 1.63
CA ALA A 266 19.03 -2.52 0.22
C ALA A 266 18.49 -3.85 -0.37
N GLU A 267 19.19 -4.96 -0.12
CA GLU A 267 18.74 -6.30 -0.53
C GLU A 267 17.37 -6.66 0.08
N GLU A 268 17.16 -6.29 1.34
CA GLU A 268 15.89 -6.55 2.01
C GLU A 268 14.74 -5.76 1.37
N ILE A 269 14.96 -4.47 1.09
CA ILE A 269 13.98 -3.58 0.46
C ILE A 269 13.65 -4.08 -0.94
N GLU A 270 14.64 -4.41 -1.76
CA GLU A 270 14.44 -4.94 -3.11
C GLU A 270 13.69 -6.27 -3.08
N SER A 271 14.10 -7.20 -2.22
CA SER A 271 13.47 -8.52 -2.11
C SER A 271 12.01 -8.44 -1.67
N LEU A 272 11.69 -7.55 -0.72
CA LEU A 272 10.31 -7.29 -0.28
C LEU A 272 9.47 -6.65 -1.39
N ALA A 273 9.99 -5.62 -2.06
CA ALA A 273 9.29 -4.95 -3.14
C ALA A 273 9.01 -5.93 -4.29
N ALA A 274 10.00 -6.75 -4.67
CA ALA A 274 9.86 -7.79 -5.68
C ALA A 274 8.77 -8.82 -5.29
N ALA A 275 8.73 -9.25 -4.03
CA ALA A 275 7.70 -10.17 -3.54
C ALA A 275 6.28 -9.59 -3.65
N LEU A 276 6.11 -8.29 -3.42
CA LEU A 276 4.81 -7.60 -3.59
C LEU A 276 4.43 -7.39 -5.06
N LEU A 277 5.42 -7.32 -5.96
CA LEU A 277 5.20 -7.10 -7.39
C LEU A 277 4.70 -8.35 -8.12
N VAL A 278 4.93 -9.55 -7.56
CA VAL A 278 4.35 -10.82 -8.04
C VAL A 278 2.83 -10.71 -8.20
#